data_AF-A0A1V2K1J1-F1
#
_entry.id   AF-A0A1V2K1J1-F1
#
_cell.length_a   1.000
_cell.length_b   1.000
_cell.length_c   1.000
_cell.angle_alpha   90.00
_cell.angle_beta   90.00
_cell.angle_gamma   90.00
#
_symmetry.space_group_name_H-M   'P 1'
#
loop_
_entity.id
_entity.type
_entity.pdbx_description
1 polymer ?
#
loop_
_entity_poly.entity_id
_entity_poly.type
_entity_poly.pdbx_seq_one_letter_code
_entity_poly.pdbx_strand_id
1 'polypeptide(L)'
;MGVRFIAVLSLFFAVAAQAQAPRTFSEAKKVAWKLYAPQSTEFYCGCKYTGNRVDLKACGYIPRKNANRAARIEWEHIVPAWQIGHQRQCWQNGGRKNCTRHDDVFKRAEADLHNLVPSIGEVNGDRNNFSFGWLPVQSGQYGSCLTQVDFKAKKVMPRPSIRGMIARTYFYMSKRYGLRLSKQDRQLYEAWNKTYPVQAWERQRNQTVACVMGRGNEFVGPVNLKACG
;
A
#
# COMPACT_ATOMS: atom_id res chain seq x y z
N MET A 1 71.54 2.14 14.15
CA MET A 1 70.33 1.30 13.98
C MET A 1 69.17 2.00 14.68
N GLY A 2 68.03 2.19 14.00
CA GLY A 2 66.84 2.79 14.60
C GLY A 2 65.80 3.17 13.56
N VAL A 3 65.14 2.18 12.96
CA VAL A 3 64.02 2.39 12.04
C VAL A 3 62.76 2.68 12.87
N ARG A 4 62.18 3.88 12.74
CA ARG A 4 60.92 4.25 13.37
C ARG A 4 59.75 3.74 12.53
N PHE A 5 59.02 2.75 13.02
CA PHE A 5 57.77 2.29 12.42
C PHE A 5 56.63 3.25 12.81
N ILE A 6 56.05 3.95 11.82
CA ILE A 6 54.82 4.71 11.99
C ILE A 6 53.66 3.75 11.77
N ALA A 7 52.97 3.36 12.85
CA ALA A 7 51.75 2.57 12.78
C ALA A 7 50.58 3.48 12.32
N VAL A 8 50.12 3.31 11.09
CA VAL A 8 48.92 3.96 10.58
C VAL A 8 47.69 3.20 11.09
N LEU A 9 46.97 3.78 12.05
CA LEU A 9 45.70 3.25 12.54
C LEU A 9 44.62 3.47 11.46
N SER A 10 44.29 2.44 10.69
CA SER A 10 43.17 2.47 9.75
C SER A 10 41.84 2.33 10.53
N LEU A 11 41.12 3.45 10.75
CA LEU A 11 39.74 3.40 11.21
C LEU A 11 38.85 2.82 10.11
N PHE A 12 38.47 1.54 10.25
CA PHE A 12 37.37 0.96 9.49
C PHE A 12 36.05 1.58 9.97
N PHE A 13 35.58 2.63 9.30
CA PHE A 13 34.20 3.07 9.42
C PHE A 13 33.30 1.97 8.84
N ALA A 14 32.70 1.16 9.71
CA ALA A 14 31.61 0.28 9.33
C ALA A 14 30.45 1.16 8.84
N VAL A 15 30.29 1.28 7.52
CA VAL A 15 29.14 1.94 6.92
C VAL A 15 27.95 1.05 7.24
N ALA A 16 27.14 1.45 8.23
CA ALA A 16 25.86 0.82 8.49
C ALA A 16 25.04 0.90 7.21
N ALA A 17 24.78 -0.24 6.57
CA ALA A 17 23.93 -0.32 5.40
C ALA A 17 22.51 0.06 5.81
N GLN A 18 22.16 1.34 5.66
CA GLN A 18 20.80 1.78 5.94
C GLN A 18 19.85 1.07 4.98
N ALA A 19 18.80 0.45 5.53
CA ALA A 19 17.71 -0.08 4.74
C ALA A 19 17.17 1.03 3.83
N GLN A 20 17.42 0.89 2.52
CA GLN A 20 17.03 1.90 1.55
C GLN A 20 15.62 1.61 1.06
N ALA A 21 14.71 2.57 1.26
CA ALA A 21 13.35 2.48 0.76
C ALA A 21 13.34 2.15 -0.75
N PRO A 22 12.42 1.29 -1.23
CA PRO A 22 12.31 0.99 -2.66
C PRO A 22 12.17 2.26 -3.50
N ARG A 23 12.93 2.33 -4.59
CA ARG A 23 12.97 3.49 -5.49
C ARG A 23 12.01 3.35 -6.66
N THR A 24 11.63 2.11 -6.97
CA THR A 24 10.70 1.78 -8.06
C THR A 24 9.59 0.87 -7.59
N PHE A 25 8.46 0.88 -8.32
CA PHE A 25 7.36 -0.05 -8.05
C PHE A 25 7.78 -1.52 -8.17
N SER A 26 8.70 -1.85 -9.06
CA SER A 26 9.21 -3.22 -9.20
C SER A 26 9.98 -3.67 -7.95
N GLU A 27 10.86 -2.82 -7.43
CA GLU A 27 11.55 -3.06 -6.15
C GLU A 27 10.55 -3.17 -5.00
N ALA A 28 9.56 -2.26 -4.95
CA ALA A 28 8.55 -2.27 -3.90
C ALA A 28 7.75 -3.58 -3.87
N LYS A 29 7.32 -4.10 -5.04
CA LYS A 29 6.62 -5.39 -5.13
C LYS A 29 7.47 -6.55 -4.62
N LYS A 30 8.77 -6.58 -4.93
CA LYS A 30 9.68 -7.63 -4.44
C LYS A 30 9.76 -7.63 -2.91
N VAL A 31 9.82 -6.44 -2.30
CA VAL A 31 9.85 -6.32 -0.83
C VAL A 31 8.49 -6.64 -0.22
N ALA A 32 7.40 -6.18 -0.84
CA ALA A 32 6.05 -6.40 -0.35
C ALA A 32 5.70 -7.89 -0.25
N TRP A 33 6.16 -8.74 -1.19
CA TRP A 33 5.98 -10.20 -1.06
C TRP A 33 6.53 -10.77 0.24
N LYS A 34 7.72 -10.32 0.67
CA LYS A 34 8.33 -10.75 1.93
C LYS A 34 7.57 -10.20 3.14
N LEU A 35 7.18 -8.92 3.09
CA LEU A 35 6.46 -8.25 4.17
C LEU A 35 5.13 -8.91 4.50
N TYR A 36 4.41 -9.37 3.47
CA TYR A 36 3.07 -9.95 3.64
C TYR A 36 3.04 -11.47 3.74
N ALA A 37 4.15 -12.17 3.48
CA ALA A 37 4.22 -13.63 3.57
C ALA A 37 3.74 -14.21 4.92
N PRO A 38 4.07 -13.62 6.09
CA PRO A 38 3.62 -14.18 7.37
C PRO A 38 2.10 -14.22 7.54
N GLN A 39 1.38 -13.21 7.03
CA GLN A 39 -0.07 -13.16 7.17
C GLN A 39 -0.80 -13.81 5.98
N SER A 40 -0.24 -13.64 4.77
CA SER A 40 -0.78 -14.12 3.50
C SER A 40 -2.30 -13.97 3.36
N THR A 41 -2.81 -12.81 3.77
CA THR A 41 -4.23 -12.43 3.70
C THR A 41 -4.37 -11.19 2.84
N GLU A 42 -5.22 -11.25 1.83
CA GLU A 42 -5.48 -10.12 0.95
C GLU A 42 -6.46 -9.10 1.55
N PHE A 43 -6.37 -7.88 1.03
CA PHE A 43 -6.86 -6.68 1.68
C PHE A 43 -8.39 -6.53 1.64
N TYR A 44 -9.05 -6.80 0.52
CA TYR A 44 -10.44 -6.39 0.32
C TYR A 44 -11.46 -7.41 0.78
N CYS A 45 -11.14 -8.70 0.69
CA CYS A 45 -12.07 -9.80 1.02
C CYS A 45 -11.56 -10.67 2.17
N GLY A 46 -10.27 -10.62 2.51
CA GLY A 46 -9.66 -11.41 3.58
C GLY A 46 -9.28 -12.82 3.17
N CYS A 47 -9.22 -13.10 1.87
CA CYS A 47 -8.86 -14.41 1.39
C CYS A 47 -7.39 -14.74 1.68
N LYS A 48 -7.13 -16.00 2.02
CA LYS A 48 -5.75 -16.50 2.12
C LYS A 48 -5.18 -16.71 0.72
N TYR A 49 -3.87 -16.54 0.59
CA TYR A 49 -3.16 -16.81 -0.65
C TYR A 49 -1.83 -17.52 -0.39
N THR A 50 -1.35 -18.28 -1.37
CA THR A 50 -0.04 -18.95 -1.32
C THR A 50 0.75 -18.57 -2.56
N GLY A 51 1.92 -17.96 -2.36
CA GLY A 51 2.64 -17.31 -3.45
C GLY A 51 1.73 -16.28 -4.13
N ASN A 52 1.45 -16.46 -5.41
CA ASN A 52 0.56 -15.56 -6.16
C ASN A 52 -0.89 -16.06 -6.28
N ARG A 53 -1.26 -17.21 -5.71
CA ARG A 53 -2.57 -17.84 -5.91
C ARG A 53 -3.49 -17.62 -4.73
N VAL A 54 -4.73 -17.18 -4.97
CA VAL A 54 -5.75 -16.96 -3.94
C VAL A 54 -6.60 -18.20 -3.76
N ASP A 55 -6.89 -18.58 -2.51
CA ASP A 55 -7.89 -19.59 -2.19
C ASP A 55 -9.29 -18.95 -2.12
N LEU A 56 -9.95 -18.85 -3.27
CA LEU A 56 -11.27 -18.23 -3.39
C LEU A 56 -12.36 -19.02 -2.67
N LYS A 57 -12.25 -20.35 -2.68
CA LYS A 57 -13.28 -21.23 -2.08
C LYS A 57 -13.28 -21.10 -0.57
N ALA A 58 -12.10 -21.09 0.07
CA ALA A 58 -11.99 -21.02 1.52
C ALA A 58 -12.57 -19.74 2.11
N CYS A 59 -12.54 -18.62 1.39
CA CYS A 59 -13.13 -17.36 1.82
C CYS A 59 -14.52 -17.08 1.24
N GLY A 60 -15.09 -18.03 0.48
CA GLY A 60 -16.41 -17.88 -0.16
C GLY A 60 -16.47 -16.77 -1.21
N TYR A 61 -15.34 -16.42 -1.85
CA TYR A 61 -15.30 -15.46 -2.94
C TYR A 61 -15.82 -16.09 -4.23
N ILE A 62 -16.72 -15.38 -4.91
CA ILE A 62 -17.26 -15.79 -6.21
C ILE A 62 -16.81 -14.76 -7.26
N PRO A 63 -16.04 -15.16 -8.28
CA PRO A 63 -15.64 -14.26 -9.35
C PRO A 63 -16.84 -13.64 -10.05
N ARG A 64 -16.80 -12.33 -10.25
CA ARG A 64 -17.89 -11.58 -10.87
C ARG A 64 -17.88 -11.70 -12.39
N LYS A 65 -16.70 -11.64 -13.01
CA LYS A 65 -16.51 -11.64 -14.48
C LYS A 65 -15.22 -12.32 -14.95
N ASN A 66 -14.14 -12.27 -14.19
CA ASN A 66 -12.81 -12.70 -14.61
C ASN A 66 -12.16 -13.63 -13.55
N ALA A 67 -12.55 -14.91 -13.60
CA ALA A 67 -12.01 -15.94 -12.71
C ALA A 67 -10.49 -16.08 -12.78
N ASN A 68 -9.89 -15.94 -13.96
CA ASN A 68 -8.43 -16.01 -14.15
C ASN A 68 -7.69 -14.90 -13.41
N ARG A 69 -8.26 -13.70 -13.36
CA ARG A 69 -7.70 -12.58 -12.62
C ARG A 69 -8.04 -12.65 -11.13
N ALA A 70 -9.22 -13.15 -10.77
CA ALA A 70 -9.58 -13.42 -9.38
C ALA A 70 -8.65 -14.44 -8.71
N ALA A 71 -8.16 -15.44 -9.45
CA ALA A 71 -7.30 -16.49 -8.92
C ALA A 71 -5.89 -16.03 -8.49
N ARG A 72 -5.52 -14.75 -8.70
CA ARG A 72 -4.18 -14.23 -8.40
C ARG A 72 -4.18 -12.95 -7.58
N ILE A 73 -3.06 -12.71 -6.90
CA ILE A 73 -2.80 -11.45 -6.22
C ILE A 73 -2.29 -10.40 -7.20
N GLU A 74 -2.81 -9.19 -7.06
CA GLU A 74 -2.25 -7.98 -7.66
C GLU A 74 -1.96 -6.98 -6.55
N TRP A 75 -0.86 -6.23 -6.70
CA TRP A 75 -0.45 -5.22 -5.72
C TRP A 75 -1.30 -3.97 -5.88
N GLU A 76 -2.15 -3.73 -4.89
CA GLU A 76 -3.07 -2.60 -4.83
C GLU A 76 -2.38 -1.36 -4.27
N HIS A 77 -2.59 -0.24 -4.97
CA HIS A 77 -2.30 1.10 -4.46
C HIS A 77 -3.55 1.65 -3.77
N ILE A 78 -3.61 1.66 -2.43
CA ILE A 78 -4.79 2.15 -1.69
C ILE A 78 -5.18 3.56 -2.16
N VAL A 79 -4.22 4.48 -2.22
CA VAL A 79 -4.31 5.73 -2.97
C VAL A 79 -3.84 5.41 -4.40
N PRO A 80 -4.73 5.43 -5.41
CA PRO A 80 -4.39 4.97 -6.75
C PRO A 80 -3.23 5.78 -7.35
N ALA A 81 -2.42 5.13 -8.19
CA ALA A 81 -1.40 5.82 -9.00
C ALA A 81 -1.97 7.03 -9.77
N TRP A 82 -3.21 6.92 -10.24
CA TRP A 82 -3.91 8.04 -10.88
C TRP A 82 -4.07 9.24 -9.93
N GLN A 83 -4.47 9.04 -8.67
CA GLN A 83 -4.60 10.13 -7.71
C GLN A 83 -3.26 10.79 -7.38
N ILE A 84 -2.17 10.00 -7.39
CA ILE A 84 -0.80 10.49 -7.16
C ILE A 84 -0.31 11.35 -8.34
N GLY A 85 -0.70 10.99 -9.56
CA GLY A 85 -0.01 11.46 -10.77
C GLY A 85 -0.81 12.24 -11.79
N HIS A 86 -2.14 12.14 -11.84
CA HIS A 86 -2.92 12.64 -12.99
C HIS A 86 -2.78 14.16 -13.23
N GLN A 87 -2.44 14.94 -12.21
CA GLN A 87 -2.24 16.40 -12.33
C GLN A 87 -0.78 16.79 -12.67
N ARG A 88 0.12 15.81 -12.76
CA ARG A 88 1.55 16.06 -13.02
C ARG A 88 1.82 16.16 -14.52
N GLN A 89 2.81 16.97 -14.88
CA GLN A 89 3.21 17.15 -16.28
C GLN A 89 3.63 15.84 -16.95
N CYS A 90 4.34 14.96 -16.23
CA CYS A 90 4.71 13.63 -16.74
C CYS A 90 3.48 12.82 -17.18
N TRP A 91 2.34 12.98 -16.49
CA TRP A 91 1.13 12.23 -16.77
C TRP A 91 0.42 12.78 -18.00
N GLN A 92 0.40 14.12 -18.14
CA GLN A 92 -0.12 14.77 -19.34
C GLN A 92 0.71 14.38 -20.58
N ASN A 93 2.02 14.21 -20.41
CA ASN A 93 2.96 13.91 -21.48
C ASN A 93 3.17 12.39 -21.75
N GLY A 94 2.27 11.50 -21.29
CA GLY A 94 2.43 10.05 -21.53
C GLY A 94 1.96 9.12 -20.40
N GLY A 95 1.09 9.61 -19.54
CA GLY A 95 0.43 8.86 -18.49
C GLY A 95 1.38 8.30 -17.43
N ARG A 96 0.89 7.27 -16.71
CA ARG A 96 1.64 6.57 -15.66
C ARG A 96 3.03 6.12 -16.13
N LYS A 97 3.13 5.60 -17.36
CA LYS A 97 4.39 5.06 -17.90
C LYS A 97 5.48 6.14 -18.00
N ASN A 98 5.11 7.36 -18.41
CA ASN A 98 6.04 8.49 -18.42
C ASN A 98 6.43 8.88 -16.98
N CYS A 99 5.45 9.04 -16.08
CA CYS A 99 5.75 9.37 -14.68
C CYS A 99 6.66 8.37 -13.97
N THR A 100 6.44 7.06 -14.16
CA THR A 100 7.31 6.00 -13.59
C THR A 100 8.75 6.08 -14.11
N ARG A 101 9.00 6.71 -15.26
CA ARG A 101 10.34 6.86 -15.83
C ARG A 101 11.00 8.18 -15.41
N HIS A 102 10.24 9.27 -15.41
CA HIS A 102 10.81 10.63 -15.44
C HIS A 102 10.42 11.52 -14.26
N ASP A 103 9.45 11.14 -13.41
CA ASP A 103 9.08 11.93 -12.22
C ASP A 103 9.48 11.18 -10.95
N ASP A 104 10.53 11.66 -10.28
CA ASP A 104 11.05 11.03 -9.06
C ASP A 104 10.10 11.12 -7.86
N VAL A 105 9.26 12.15 -7.78
CA VAL A 105 8.25 12.24 -6.72
C VAL A 105 7.18 11.18 -6.96
N PHE A 106 6.73 11.02 -8.20
CA PHE A 106 5.79 9.97 -8.58
C PHE A 106 6.36 8.58 -8.32
N LYS A 107 7.61 8.30 -8.74
CA LYS A 107 8.29 7.01 -8.50
C LYS A 107 8.35 6.67 -7.02
N ARG A 108 8.73 7.64 -6.18
CA ARG A 108 8.78 7.46 -4.71
C ARG A 108 7.40 7.25 -4.09
N ALA A 109 6.34 7.87 -4.61
CA ALA A 109 4.98 7.68 -4.13
C ALA A 109 4.38 6.35 -4.58
N GLU A 110 4.65 5.94 -5.82
CA GLU A 110 4.23 4.66 -6.38
C GLU A 110 4.93 3.48 -5.69
N ALA A 111 6.17 3.66 -5.24
CA ALA A 111 6.95 2.67 -4.52
C ALA A 111 6.73 2.66 -3.00
N ASP A 112 5.89 3.55 -2.45
CA ASP A 112 5.68 3.64 -1.00
C ASP A 112 4.90 2.43 -0.47
N LEU A 113 5.59 1.62 0.34
CA LEU A 113 5.03 0.40 0.92
C LEU A 113 3.88 0.66 1.91
N HIS A 114 3.75 1.87 2.48
CA HIS A 114 2.57 2.22 3.28
C HIS A 114 1.28 2.26 2.45
N ASN A 115 1.41 2.42 1.13
CA ASN A 115 0.31 2.47 0.18
C ASN A 115 0.06 1.15 -0.57
N LEU A 116 0.89 0.12 -0.34
CA LEU A 116 0.81 -1.16 -1.06
C LEU A 116 0.23 -2.28 -0.20
N VAL A 117 -0.78 -2.95 -0.73
CA VAL A 117 -1.45 -4.12 -0.11
C VAL A 117 -1.71 -5.22 -1.15
N PRO A 118 -1.72 -6.50 -0.75
CA PRO A 118 -2.14 -7.58 -1.65
C PRO A 118 -3.66 -7.52 -1.86
N SER A 119 -4.12 -7.67 -3.10
CA SER A 119 -5.55 -7.70 -3.45
C SER A 119 -5.84 -8.86 -4.39
N ILE A 120 -7.05 -9.43 -4.31
CA ILE A 120 -7.60 -10.22 -5.42
C ILE A 120 -7.53 -9.39 -6.70
N GLY A 121 -6.97 -9.95 -7.77
CA GLY A 121 -6.76 -9.20 -9.01
C GLY A 121 -8.06 -8.65 -9.60
N GLU A 122 -9.14 -9.43 -9.60
CA GLU A 122 -10.44 -8.97 -10.10
C GLU A 122 -10.92 -7.72 -9.33
N VAL A 123 -10.93 -7.78 -8.00
CA VAL A 123 -11.30 -6.64 -7.13
C VAL A 123 -10.40 -5.44 -7.40
N ASN A 124 -9.08 -5.63 -7.56
CA ASN A 124 -8.15 -4.54 -7.84
C ASN A 124 -8.52 -3.75 -9.11
N GLY A 125 -8.86 -4.41 -10.23
CA GLY A 125 -9.23 -3.64 -11.43
C GLY A 125 -10.70 -3.29 -11.55
N ASP A 126 -11.60 -3.99 -10.86
CA ASP A 126 -12.97 -3.48 -10.68
C ASP A 126 -12.94 -2.17 -9.86
N ARG A 127 -12.09 -2.09 -8.82
CA ARG A 127 -11.84 -0.88 -8.03
C ARG A 127 -11.23 0.24 -8.86
N ASN A 128 -10.39 -0.06 -9.85
CA ASN A 128 -9.81 0.92 -10.77
C ASN A 128 -9.16 2.11 -10.02
N ASN A 129 -9.52 3.35 -10.36
CA ASN A 129 -9.16 4.58 -9.65
C ASN A 129 -10.37 5.17 -8.91
N PHE A 130 -11.37 4.36 -8.60
CA PHE A 130 -12.61 4.83 -7.97
C PHE A 130 -12.36 5.30 -6.54
N SER A 131 -13.07 6.36 -6.18
CA SER A 131 -13.05 6.91 -4.82
C SER A 131 -13.71 5.93 -3.85
N PHE A 132 -13.26 5.96 -2.59
CA PHE A 132 -13.95 5.22 -1.54
C PHE A 132 -15.18 5.99 -1.08
N GLY A 133 -16.22 5.28 -0.64
CA GLY A 133 -17.44 5.91 -0.15
C GLY A 133 -18.42 4.92 0.43
N TRP A 134 -19.45 5.47 1.07
CA TRP A 134 -20.62 4.69 1.45
C TRP A 134 -21.44 4.37 0.20
N LEU A 135 -21.90 3.12 0.12
CA LEU A 135 -22.82 2.63 -0.90
C LEU A 135 -23.99 1.93 -0.19
N PRO A 136 -25.19 1.89 -0.82
CA PRO A 136 -26.23 0.97 -0.39
C PRO A 136 -25.68 -0.46 -0.37
N VAL A 137 -25.96 -1.22 0.68
CA VAL A 137 -25.44 -2.59 0.80
C VAL A 137 -26.05 -3.45 -0.29
N GLN A 138 -25.19 -3.99 -1.16
CA GLN A 138 -25.51 -4.98 -2.17
C GLN A 138 -25.01 -6.36 -1.71
N SER A 139 -25.83 -7.39 -1.90
CA SER A 139 -25.46 -8.78 -1.63
C SER A 139 -24.92 -9.46 -2.89
N GLY A 140 -23.91 -10.33 -2.72
CA GLY A 140 -23.54 -11.31 -3.72
C GLY A 140 -22.61 -10.85 -4.85
N GLN A 141 -22.18 -9.57 -4.89
CA GLN A 141 -21.30 -9.08 -5.96
C GLN A 141 -20.01 -9.89 -6.11
N TYR A 142 -19.45 -10.35 -4.98
CA TYR A 142 -18.23 -11.16 -4.92
C TYR A 142 -18.40 -12.35 -3.95
N GLY A 143 -19.62 -12.92 -3.87
CA GLY A 143 -19.95 -13.94 -2.87
C GLY A 143 -19.95 -13.39 -1.45
N SER A 144 -19.14 -13.97 -0.55
CA SER A 144 -19.05 -13.61 0.88
C SER A 144 -18.23 -12.35 1.15
N CYS A 145 -17.56 -11.78 0.13
CA CYS A 145 -16.78 -10.58 0.29
C CYS A 145 -17.67 -9.34 0.44
N LEU A 146 -17.48 -8.60 1.55
CA LEU A 146 -18.26 -7.41 1.89
C LEU A 146 -17.82 -6.12 1.16
N THR A 147 -16.71 -6.16 0.41
CA THR A 147 -16.29 -5.02 -0.41
C THR A 147 -17.20 -4.94 -1.64
N GLN A 148 -17.67 -3.73 -1.95
CA GLN A 148 -18.61 -3.48 -3.04
C GLN A 148 -18.09 -2.39 -3.96
N VAL A 149 -18.35 -2.55 -5.25
CA VAL A 149 -17.97 -1.61 -6.31
C VAL A 149 -19.22 -1.16 -7.06
N ASP A 150 -19.52 0.12 -7.01
CA ASP A 150 -20.51 0.75 -7.89
C ASP A 150 -19.81 1.37 -9.10
N PHE A 151 -19.91 0.68 -10.24
CA PHE A 151 -19.29 1.11 -11.49
C PHE A 151 -19.93 2.38 -12.07
N LYS A 152 -21.23 2.60 -11.82
CA LYS A 152 -21.96 3.77 -12.32
C LYS A 152 -21.57 5.01 -11.50
N ALA A 153 -21.53 4.88 -10.18
CA ALA A 153 -21.10 5.95 -9.28
C ALA A 153 -19.57 6.12 -9.21
N LYS A 154 -18.79 5.18 -9.76
CA LYS A 154 -17.32 5.12 -9.67
C LYS A 154 -16.85 5.19 -8.20
N LYS A 155 -17.46 4.35 -7.37
CA LYS A 155 -17.23 4.29 -5.93
C LYS A 155 -17.02 2.88 -5.43
N VAL A 156 -16.23 2.75 -4.36
CA VAL A 156 -16.02 1.48 -3.66
C VAL A 156 -16.38 1.64 -2.19
N MET A 157 -17.22 0.75 -1.67
CA MET A 157 -17.45 0.58 -0.24
C MET A 157 -16.64 -0.62 0.24
N PRO A 158 -15.51 -0.42 0.92
CA PRO A 158 -14.69 -1.51 1.42
C PRO A 158 -15.35 -2.18 2.62
N ARG A 159 -14.97 -3.44 2.89
CA ARG A 159 -15.37 -4.15 4.11
C ARG A 159 -15.00 -3.34 5.38
N PRO A 160 -15.78 -3.43 6.47
CA PRO A 160 -15.57 -2.61 7.66
C PRO A 160 -14.16 -2.67 8.24
N SER A 161 -13.55 -3.86 8.28
CA SER A 161 -12.26 -4.10 8.94
C SER A 161 -11.06 -3.35 8.36
N ILE A 162 -11.16 -2.80 7.14
CA ILE A 162 -10.06 -2.07 6.49
C ILE A 162 -10.31 -0.56 6.32
N ARG A 163 -11.51 -0.06 6.65
CA ARG A 163 -11.90 1.35 6.46
C ARG A 163 -10.95 2.31 7.18
N GLY A 164 -10.58 1.98 8.42
CA GLY A 164 -9.64 2.79 9.20
C GLY A 164 -8.26 2.86 8.56
N MET A 165 -7.72 1.72 8.12
CA MET A 165 -6.42 1.69 7.46
C MET A 165 -6.44 2.47 6.14
N ILE A 166 -7.51 2.37 5.35
CA ILE A 166 -7.68 3.17 4.13
C ILE A 166 -7.58 4.66 4.47
N ALA A 167 -8.34 5.13 5.47
CA ALA A 167 -8.32 6.53 5.88
C ALA A 167 -6.91 7.00 6.29
N ARG A 168 -6.22 6.22 7.14
CA ARG A 168 -4.86 6.54 7.60
C ARG A 168 -3.83 6.51 6.47
N THR A 169 -3.97 5.61 5.50
CA THR A 169 -3.11 5.61 4.30
C THR A 169 -3.38 6.85 3.43
N TYR A 170 -4.64 7.27 3.25
CA TYR A 170 -4.95 8.50 2.52
C TYR A 170 -4.37 9.74 3.20
N PHE A 171 -4.50 9.87 4.53
CA PHE A 171 -3.88 10.97 5.27
C PHE A 171 -2.36 10.97 5.17
N TYR A 172 -1.74 9.79 5.33
CA TYR A 172 -0.29 9.63 5.17
C TYR A 172 0.19 10.06 3.79
N MET A 173 -0.43 9.53 2.72
CA MET A 173 -0.02 9.83 1.36
C MET A 173 -0.28 11.31 1.00
N SER A 174 -1.39 11.87 1.48
CA SER A 174 -1.72 13.29 1.32
C SER A 174 -0.66 14.18 1.98
N LYS A 175 -0.34 13.94 3.26
CA LYS A 175 0.69 14.70 3.98
C LYS A 175 2.06 14.53 3.36
N ARG A 176 2.45 13.29 3.02
CA ARG A 176 3.81 12.97 2.57
C ARG A 176 4.11 13.47 1.16
N TYR A 177 3.13 13.43 0.26
CA TYR A 177 3.32 13.73 -1.16
C TYR A 177 2.53 14.96 -1.63
N GLY A 178 1.93 15.72 -0.70
CA GLY A 178 1.21 16.96 -1.01
C GLY A 178 -0.07 16.74 -1.83
N LEU A 179 -0.71 15.57 -1.72
CA LEU A 179 -1.90 15.26 -2.49
C LEU A 179 -3.11 15.99 -1.90
N ARG A 180 -3.88 16.73 -2.72
CA ARG A 180 -5.13 17.34 -2.26
C ARG A 180 -6.20 16.27 -2.07
N LEU A 181 -6.87 16.34 -0.92
CA LEU A 181 -8.12 15.62 -0.66
C LEU A 181 -9.28 16.59 -0.84
N SER A 182 -10.35 16.12 -1.49
CA SER A 182 -11.60 16.88 -1.53
C SER A 182 -12.17 17.04 -0.11
N LYS A 183 -13.03 18.03 0.11
CA LYS A 183 -13.72 18.21 1.40
C LYS A 183 -14.50 16.95 1.78
N GLN A 184 -15.16 16.32 0.81
CA GLN A 184 -15.93 15.10 1.00
C GLN A 184 -15.04 13.92 1.40
N ASP A 185 -13.92 13.69 0.69
CA ASP A 185 -12.99 12.61 1.01
C ASP A 185 -12.38 12.80 2.40
N ARG A 186 -11.98 14.04 2.73
CA ARG A 186 -11.45 14.37 4.05
C ARG A 186 -12.43 14.03 5.16
N GLN A 187 -13.69 14.48 5.04
CA GLN A 187 -14.73 14.19 6.03
C GLN A 187 -15.00 12.68 6.16
N LEU A 188 -15.03 11.96 5.04
CA LEU A 188 -15.20 10.50 5.04
C LEU A 188 -14.05 9.81 5.79
N TYR A 189 -12.80 10.16 5.48
CA TYR A 189 -11.63 9.54 6.09
C TYR A 189 -11.46 9.95 7.54
N GLU A 190 -11.86 11.16 7.94
CA GLU A 190 -11.90 11.59 9.35
C GLU A 190 -12.89 10.72 10.13
N ALA A 191 -14.09 10.52 9.61
CA ALA A 191 -15.09 9.65 10.20
C ALA A 191 -14.59 8.19 10.28
N TRP A 192 -14.02 7.65 9.19
CA TRP A 192 -13.51 6.27 9.19
C TRP A 192 -12.32 6.08 10.12
N ASN A 193 -11.39 7.04 10.20
CA ASN A 193 -10.26 6.94 11.12
C ASN A 193 -10.73 6.92 12.59
N LYS A 194 -11.77 7.69 12.92
CA LYS A 194 -12.37 7.72 14.26
C LYS A 194 -13.17 6.45 14.58
N THR A 195 -14.02 6.00 13.64
CA THR A 195 -14.91 4.85 13.86
C THR A 195 -14.18 3.51 13.82
N TYR A 196 -13.09 3.40 13.04
CA TYR A 196 -12.33 2.15 12.87
C TYR A 196 -10.90 2.33 13.41
N PRO A 197 -10.70 2.15 14.73
CA PRO A 197 -9.42 2.40 15.38
C PRO A 197 -8.33 1.46 14.87
N VAL A 198 -7.08 1.88 15.05
CA VAL A 198 -5.89 1.11 14.68
C VAL A 198 -5.89 -0.24 15.39
N GLN A 199 -5.72 -1.31 14.62
CA GLN A 199 -5.66 -2.68 15.12
C GLN A 199 -4.21 -3.15 15.33
N ALA A 200 -4.01 -4.23 16.08
CA ALA A 200 -2.69 -4.77 16.38
C ALA A 200 -1.89 -5.12 15.11
N TRP A 201 -2.55 -5.75 14.13
CA TRP A 201 -1.93 -6.10 12.85
C TRP A 201 -1.47 -4.87 12.06
N GLU A 202 -2.20 -3.76 12.15
CA GLU A 202 -1.85 -2.53 11.43
C GLU A 202 -0.65 -1.84 12.08
N ARG A 203 -0.53 -1.86 13.42
CA ARG A 203 0.67 -1.42 14.14
C ARG A 203 1.88 -2.27 13.77
N GLN A 204 1.71 -3.59 13.75
CA GLN A 204 2.77 -4.51 13.34
C GLN A 204 3.22 -4.23 11.89
N ARG A 205 2.27 -4.11 10.97
CA ARG A 205 2.55 -3.73 9.58
C ARG A 205 3.30 -2.41 9.51
N ASN A 206 2.86 -1.39 10.25
CA ASN A 206 3.49 -0.07 10.29
C ASN A 206 4.96 -0.16 10.73
N GLN A 207 5.24 -0.93 11.79
CA GLN A 207 6.61 -1.19 12.25
C GLN A 207 7.45 -1.89 11.18
N THR A 208 6.97 -2.99 10.60
CA THR A 208 7.75 -3.75 9.60
C THR A 208 7.99 -2.94 8.33
N VAL A 209 6.97 -2.21 7.86
CA VAL A 209 7.12 -1.30 6.72
C VAL A 209 8.09 -0.17 7.06
N ALA A 210 8.05 0.36 8.28
CA ALA A 210 8.96 1.42 8.70
C ALA A 210 10.43 1.00 8.70
N CYS A 211 10.73 -0.24 9.09
CA CYS A 211 12.08 -0.79 9.00
C CYS A 211 12.64 -0.83 7.57
N VAL A 212 11.76 -0.96 6.57
CA VAL A 212 12.16 -0.91 5.16
C VAL A 212 12.18 0.52 4.62
N MET A 213 11.17 1.32 4.97
CA MET A 213 10.96 2.66 4.41
C MET A 213 11.79 3.74 5.11
N GLY A 214 12.40 3.43 6.25
CA GLY A 214 13.07 4.37 7.15
C GLY A 214 12.10 5.32 7.86
N ARG A 215 10.79 5.07 7.81
CA ARG A 215 9.74 5.93 8.38
C ARG A 215 8.42 5.20 8.61
N GLY A 216 7.73 5.53 9.69
CA GLY A 216 6.37 5.06 9.96
C GLY A 216 5.28 5.92 9.31
N ASN A 217 4.09 5.36 9.22
CA ASN A 217 2.85 6.10 9.03
C ASN A 217 2.40 6.65 10.40
N GLU A 218 2.59 7.95 10.60
CA GLU A 218 2.23 8.66 11.84
C GLU A 218 0.74 8.57 12.21
N PHE A 219 -0.14 8.36 11.23
CA PHE A 219 -1.58 8.22 11.48
C PHE A 219 -1.93 6.85 12.08
N VAL A 220 -1.04 5.86 11.98
CA VAL A 220 -1.18 4.55 12.63
C VAL A 220 -0.62 4.56 14.06
N GLY A 221 0.47 5.31 14.27
CA GLY A 221 1.12 5.44 15.57
C GLY A 221 2.65 5.39 15.49
N PRO A 222 3.33 5.44 16.65
CA PRO A 222 4.79 5.44 16.71
C PRO A 222 5.39 4.11 16.23
N VAL A 223 6.64 4.18 15.77
CA VAL A 223 7.46 3.02 15.38
C VAL A 223 8.82 3.13 16.05
N ASN A 224 9.43 2.00 16.36
CA ASN A 224 10.79 1.93 16.88
C ASN A 224 11.77 1.61 15.74
N LEU A 225 12.33 2.65 15.11
CA LEU A 225 13.32 2.46 14.04
C LEU A 225 14.64 1.87 14.55
N LYS A 226 14.95 2.00 15.84
CA LYS A 226 16.16 1.40 16.44
C LYS A 226 16.04 -0.11 16.61
N ALA A 227 14.81 -0.65 16.62
CA ALA A 227 14.56 -2.10 16.61
C ALA A 227 14.61 -2.70 15.20
N CYS A 228 14.86 -1.88 14.17
CA CYS A 228 14.97 -2.32 12.80
C CYS A 228 16.40 -2.73 12.49
N GLY A 229 16.76 -3.98 12.82
CA GLY A 229 17.98 -4.66 12.39
C GLY A 229 19.24 -3.83 12.46
#